data_AF-A0A2X3K064-F1
#
_entry.id   AF-A0A2X3K064-F1
#
_cell.length_a   1.000
_cell.length_b   1.000
_cell.length_c   1.000
_cell.angle_alpha   90.00
_cell.angle_beta   90.00
_cell.angle_gamma   90.00
#
_symmetry.space_group_name_H-M   'P 1'
#
loop_
_entity.id
_entity.type
_entity.pdbx_description
1 polymer ?
#
loop_
_entity_poly.entity_id
_entity_poly.type
_entity_poly.pdbx_seq_one_letter_code
_entity_poly.pdbx_strand_id
1 'polypeptide(L)' 'MLTDARLRDELNFSIFVDTPLDICLMRRIKRDVNERGRSMDSVMAQYQKTVRPMFLQFIEPF' A
#
# COMPACT_ATOMS: atom_id res chain seq x y z
N MET A 1 -6.23 1.95 8.78
CA MET A 1 -5.32 2.83 9.57
C MET A 1 -5.99 4.16 9.93
N LEU A 2 -6.85 4.75 9.09
CA LEU A 2 -7.84 5.78 9.48
C LEU A 2 -9.22 5.19 9.86
N THR A 3 -9.36 3.87 9.77
CA THR A 3 -10.62 3.14 9.95
C THR A 3 -11.04 2.96 11.40
N ASP A 4 -10.12 3.10 12.36
CA ASP A 4 -10.45 3.03 13.79
C ASP A 4 -10.87 4.42 14.30
N ALA A 5 -12.10 4.53 14.78
CA ALA A 5 -12.66 5.78 15.26
C ALA A 5 -11.90 6.34 16.47
N ARG A 6 -11.38 5.48 17.35
CA ARG A 6 -10.67 5.90 18.56
C ARG A 6 -9.36 6.61 18.25
N LEU A 7 -8.65 6.14 17.22
CA LEU A 7 -7.41 6.76 16.77
C LEU A 7 -7.67 8.06 15.99
N ARG A 8 -8.85 8.18 15.36
CA ARG A 8 -9.22 9.37 14.60
C ARG A 8 -9.51 10.57 15.49
N ASP A 9 -10.12 10.34 16.65
CA ASP A 9 -10.44 11.40 17.62
C ASP A 9 -9.19 11.98 18.30
N GLU A 10 -8.06 11.26 18.30
CA GLU A 10 -6.76 11.76 18.80
C GLU A 10 -5.89 12.40 17.71
N LEU A 11 -6.28 12.33 16.43
CA LEU A 11 -5.51 12.90 15.31
C LEU A 11 -6.00 14.32 14.97
N ASN A 12 -5.18 15.34 15.25
CA ASN A 12 -5.49 16.72 14.86
C ASN A 12 -5.40 17.00 13.35
N PHE A 13 -4.68 16.16 12.60
CA PHE A 13 -4.55 16.27 11.15
C PHE A 13 -4.37 14.89 10.52
N SER A 14 -4.92 14.70 9.33
CA SER A 14 -4.73 13.50 8.52
C SER A 14 -4.07 13.88 7.20
N ILE A 15 -2.92 13.26 6.89
CA ILE A 15 -2.24 13.41 5.61
C ILE A 15 -2.44 12.14 4.81
N PHE A 16 -3.00 12.28 3.61
CA PHE A 16 -3.11 11.21 2.64
C PHE A 16 -2.18 11.50 1.47
N VAL A 17 -1.36 10.52 1.09
CA VAL A 17 -0.49 10.63 -0.09
C VAL A 17 -1.13 9.79 -1.19
N ASP A 18 -1.76 10.48 -2.13
CA ASP A 18 -2.32 9.83 -3.31
C ASP A 18 -1.22 9.61 -4.35
N THR A 19 -1.13 8.38 -4.85
CA THR A 19 -0.20 8.00 -5.91
C THR A 19 -0.76 6.77 -6.62
N PRO A 20 -0.78 6.77 -7.97
CA PRO A 20 -1.21 5.63 -8.75
C PRO A 20 -0.57 4.29 -8.31
N LEU A 21 -1.38 3.24 -8.33
CA LEU A 21 -1.03 1.92 -7.78
C LEU A 21 0.15 1.27 -8.53
N ASP A 22 0.25 1.52 -9.82
CA ASP A 22 1.33 1.09 -10.71
C ASP A 22 2.68 1.74 -10.35
N ILE A 23 2.70 3.03 -10.03
CA ILE A 23 3.89 3.74 -9.54
C ILE A 23 4.32 3.17 -8.19
N CYS A 24 3.36 2.93 -7.30
CA CYS A 24 3.61 2.29 -6.00
C CYS A 24 4.20 0.88 -6.16
N LEU A 25 3.66 0.09 -7.08
CA LEU A 25 4.15 -1.25 -7.40
C LEU A 25 5.57 -1.21 -7.98
N MET A 26 5.83 -0.31 -8.93
CA MET A 26 7.15 -0.18 -9.55
C MET A 26 8.23 0.19 -8.53
N ARG A 27 7.95 1.16 -7.65
CA ARG A 27 8.86 1.53 -6.55
C ARG A 27 9.09 0.37 -5.60
N ARG A 28 8.05 -0.40 -5.30
CA ARG A 28 8.15 -1.59 -4.44
C ARG A 28 9.00 -2.68 -5.06
N ILE A 29 8.81 -3.00 -6.34
CA ILE A 29 9.62 -3.99 -7.05
C ILE A 29 11.09 -3.57 -7.00
N LYS A 30 11.40 -2.33 -7.37
CA LYS A 30 12.77 -1.80 -7.35
C LYS A 30 13.41 -1.94 -5.97
N ARG A 31 12.71 -1.55 -4.90
CA ARG A 31 13.20 -1.65 -3.51
C ARG A 31 13.36 -3.09 -3.05
N ASP A 32 12.32 -3.92 -3.22
CA ASP A 32 12.31 -5.28 -2.67
C ASP A 32 13.31 -6.20 -3.42
N VAL A 33 13.54 -5.97 -4.72
CA VAL A 33 14.58 -6.69 -5.50
C VAL A 33 15.98 -6.21 -5.12
N ASN A 34 16.22 -4.90 -5.11
CA ASN A 34 17.59 -4.35 -4.96
C ASN A 34 18.08 -4.33 -3.51
N GLU A 35 17.20 -4.07 -2.53
CA GLU A 35 17.60 -3.85 -1.13
C GLU A 35 17.28 -5.05 -0.22
N ARG A 36 16.31 -5.89 -0.62
CA ARG A 36 15.80 -7.00 0.21
C ARG A 36 16.01 -8.38 -0.41
N GLY A 37 16.62 -8.45 -1.60
CA GLY A 37 16.94 -9.71 -2.28
C GLY A 37 15.72 -10.56 -2.66
N ARG A 38 14.54 -9.96 -2.81
CA ARG A 38 13.33 -10.71 -3.19
C ARG A 38 13.27 -10.91 -4.70
N SER A 39 12.72 -12.05 -5.13
CA SER A 39 12.42 -12.26 -6.55
C SER A 39 11.20 -11.44 -6.99
N MET A 40 11.18 -11.06 -8.27
CA MET A 40 10.07 -10.32 -8.86
C MET A 40 8.75 -11.09 -8.72
N ASP A 41 8.77 -12.41 -8.91
CA ASP A 41 7.58 -13.26 -8.77
C ASP A 41 7.00 -13.24 -7.34
N SER A 42 7.85 -13.23 -6.33
CA SER A 42 7.43 -13.15 -4.92
C SER A 42 6.73 -11.82 -4.63
N VAL A 43 7.27 -10.71 -5.16
CA VAL A 43 6.67 -9.38 -5.01
C VAL A 43 5.33 -9.30 -5.75
N MET A 44 5.22 -9.85 -6.95
CA MET A 44 3.99 -9.86 -7.75
C MET A 44 2.90 -10.72 -7.13
N ALA A 45 3.25 -11.92 -6.63
CA ALA A 45 2.32 -12.80 -5.93
C ALA A 45 1.76 -12.12 -4.67
N GLN A 46 2.62 -11.45 -3.89
CA GLN A 46 2.19 -10.71 -2.71
C GLN A 46 1.31 -9.50 -3.10
N TYR A 47 1.65 -8.80 -4.17
CA TYR A 47 0.87 -7.66 -4.65
C TYR A 47 -0.55 -8.06 -5.06
N GLN A 48 -0.70 -9.14 -5.84
CA GLN A 48 -2.02 -9.64 -6.26
C GLN A 48 -2.84 -10.21 -5.11
N LYS A 49 -2.19 -10.96 -4.20
CA LYS A 49 -2.91 -11.66 -3.13
C LYS A 49 -3.40 -10.74 -2.01
N THR A 50 -2.65 -9.68 -1.69
CA THR A 50 -2.95 -8.85 -0.51
C THR A 50 -3.06 -7.37 -0.80
N VAL A 51 -2.16 -6.80 -1.60
CA VAL A 51 -2.08 -5.32 -1.72
C VAL A 51 -3.16 -4.75 -2.62
N ARG A 52 -3.39 -5.35 -3.79
CA ARG A 52 -4.44 -4.90 -4.70
C ARG A 52 -5.85 -5.06 -4.10
N PRO A 53 -6.23 -6.19 -3.47
CA PRO A 53 -7.54 -6.32 -2.82
C PRO A 53 -7.73 -5.29 -1.69
N MET A 54 -6.70 -5.05 -0.87
CA MET A 54 -6.83 -4.09 0.22
C MET A 54 -6.91 -2.64 -0.27
N PHE A 55 -6.22 -2.28 -1.36
CA PHE A 55 -6.35 -0.95 -1.95
C PHE A 55 -7.78 -0.71 -2.47
N LEU A 56 -8.34 -1.66 -3.23
CA LEU A 56 -9.70 -1.56 -3.74
C LEU A 56 -10.75 -1.54 -2.62
N GLN A 57 -10.53 -2.30 -1.53
CA GLN A 57 -11.49 -2.39 -0.42
C GLN A 57 -11.45 -1.20 0.54
N PHE A 58 -10.30 -0.57 0.73
CA PHE A 58 -10.11 0.39 1.83
C PHE A 58 -9.59 1.77 1.40
N ILE A 59 -9.15 1.94 0.15
CA ILE A 59 -8.54 3.18 -0.33
C ILE A 59 -9.29 3.78 -1.53
N GLU A 60 -9.70 2.98 -2.51
CA GLU A 60 -10.55 3.44 -3.63
C GLU A 60 -11.96 3.95 -3.23
N PRO A 61 -12.60 3.53 -2.12
CA PRO A 61 -13.92 4.05 -1.74
C PRO A 61 -13.96 5.51 -1.28
N PHE A 62 -12.84 6.24 -1.34
CA PHE A 62 -12.73 7.65 -0.97
C PHE A 62 -12.65 8.56 -2.20
#